data_AF-A0A1F9PP78-F1
#
_entry.id   AF-A0A1F9PP78-F1
#
_cell.length_a   1.000
_cell.length_b   1.000
_cell.length_c   1.000
_cell.angle_alpha   90.00
_cell.angle_beta   90.00
_cell.angle_gamma   90.00
#
_symmetry.space_group_name_H-M   'P 1'
#
loop_
_entity.id
_entity.type
_entity.pdbx_description
1 polymer ?
#
loop_
_entity_poly.entity_id
_entity_poly.type
_entity_poly.pdbx_seq_one_letter_code
_entity_poly.pdbx_strand_id
1 'polypeptide(L)'
;MKKILEGDALEQRARELGVDIQGDLITHSSSGRHNRASDYELQRRVIEVERSIRESRLWKVALISAIASMLSAAVALLAVLKKM
;
A
#
# COMPACT_ATOMS: atom_id res chain seq x y z
N MET A 1 -18.09 3.33 6.27
CA MET A 1 -17.95 1.87 6.07
C MET A 1 -17.55 1.63 4.62
N LYS A 2 -16.44 0.93 4.39
CA LYS A 2 -16.03 0.56 3.03
C LYS A 2 -17.00 -0.53 2.55
N LYS A 3 -17.70 -0.30 1.44
CA LYS A 3 -18.61 -1.29 0.85
C LYS A 3 -17.80 -2.56 0.64
N ILE A 4 -18.22 -3.67 1.25
CA ILE A 4 -17.60 -4.98 0.99
C ILE A 4 -17.86 -5.25 -0.49
N LEU A 5 -16.80 -5.22 -1.28
CA LEU A 5 -16.89 -5.53 -2.71
C LEU A 5 -16.88 -7.05 -2.82
N GLU A 6 -17.81 -7.58 -3.59
CA GLU A 6 -18.01 -9.02 -3.82
C GLU A 6 -18.09 -9.29 -5.32
N GLY A 7 -17.82 -10.54 -5.73
CA GLY A 7 -17.98 -10.94 -7.13
C GLY A 7 -17.09 -10.13 -8.09
N ASP A 8 -17.68 -9.65 -9.18
CA ASP A 8 -16.97 -8.98 -10.27
C ASP A 8 -16.41 -7.60 -9.89
N ALA A 9 -17.06 -6.91 -8.94
CA ALA A 9 -16.62 -5.61 -8.47
C ALA A 9 -15.30 -5.70 -7.68
N LEU A 10 -15.10 -6.81 -6.97
CA LEU A 10 -13.86 -7.09 -6.26
C LEU A 10 -12.72 -7.42 -7.24
N GLU A 11 -13.00 -8.19 -8.28
CA GLU A 11 -12.02 -8.47 -9.33
C GLU A 11 -11.58 -7.21 -10.06
N GLN A 12 -12.54 -6.36 -10.45
CA GLN A 12 -12.22 -5.10 -11.11
C GLN A 12 -11.32 -4.23 -10.23
N ARG A 13 -11.63 -4.15 -8.93
CA ARG A 13 -10.80 -3.42 -7.98
C ARG A 13 -9.41 -4.04 -7.79
N ALA A 14 -9.32 -5.36 -7.77
CA ALA A 14 -8.05 -6.07 -7.73
C ALA A 14 -7.20 -5.76 -8.97
N ARG A 15 -7.79 -5.75 -10.18
CA ARG A 15 -7.11 -5.36 -11.43
C ARG A 15 -6.60 -3.93 -11.38
N GLU A 16 -7.43 -2.98 -10.93
CA GLU A 16 -7.03 -1.57 -10.78
C GLU A 16 -5.82 -1.40 -9.85
N LEU A 17 -5.75 -2.22 -8.80
CA LEU A 17 -4.68 -2.18 -7.81
C LEU A 17 -3.47 -3.06 -8.21
N GLY A 18 -3.54 -3.78 -9.34
CA GLY A 18 -2.51 -4.72 -9.78
C GLY A 18 -2.36 -5.93 -8.85
N VAL A 19 -3.41 -6.27 -8.10
CA VAL A 19 -3.45 -7.41 -7.18
C VAL A 19 -3.70 -8.69 -7.97
N ASP A 20 -2.95 -9.74 -7.65
CA ASP A 20 -3.15 -11.05 -8.25
C ASP A 20 -4.50 -11.67 -7.85
N ILE A 21 -5.28 -12.05 -8.86
CA ILE A 21 -6.63 -12.61 -8.78
C ILE A 21 -6.58 -14.14 -8.82
N GLN A 22 -5.42 -14.71 -9.16
CA GLN A 22 -5.22 -16.15 -9.21
C GLN A 22 -5.18 -16.71 -7.79
N GLY A 23 -5.99 -17.73 -7.57
CA GLY A 23 -6.02 -18.55 -6.36
C GLY A 23 -5.06 -19.71 -6.46
N ASP A 24 -5.31 -20.73 -5.65
CA ASP A 24 -4.47 -21.92 -5.63
C ASP A 24 -4.35 -22.58 -7.00
N LEU A 25 -3.17 -23.19 -7.19
CA LEU A 25 -2.92 -24.08 -8.31
C LEU A 25 -4.01 -25.15 -8.34
N ILE A 26 -4.59 -25.38 -9.52
CA ILE A 26 -5.45 -26.54 -9.71
C ILE A 26 -4.54 -27.76 -9.58
N THR A 27 -4.55 -28.41 -8.42
CA THR A 27 -3.80 -29.64 -8.17
C THR A 27 -4.22 -30.64 -9.26
N HIS A 28 -3.24 -31.09 -10.07
CA HIS A 28 -3.39 -31.91 -11.29
C HIS A 28 -3.69 -31.21 -12.63
N SER A 29 -3.43 -29.90 -12.80
CA SER A 29 -3.39 -29.28 -14.12
C SER A 29 -1.95 -29.25 -14.69
N SER A 30 -1.69 -30.03 -15.75
CA SER A 30 -0.47 -29.90 -16.58
C SER A 30 -0.38 -28.57 -17.35
N SER A 31 -1.47 -27.80 -17.37
CA SER A 31 -1.60 -26.53 -18.09
C SER A 31 -1.26 -25.27 -17.29
N GLY A 32 -0.92 -25.40 -16.00
CA GLY A 32 -0.66 -24.24 -15.13
C GLY A 32 -1.87 -23.31 -14.91
N ARG A 33 -3.10 -23.77 -15.18
CA ARG A 33 -4.32 -23.01 -14.87
C ARG A 33 -4.50 -22.88 -13.37
N HIS A 34 -4.77 -21.66 -12.93
CA HIS A 34 -5.15 -21.33 -11.57
C HIS A 34 -6.67 -21.14 -11.51
N ASN A 35 -7.30 -21.58 -10.42
CA ASN A 35 -8.67 -21.17 -10.15
C ASN A 35 -8.68 -19.70 -9.70
N ARG A 36 -9.82 -19.04 -9.83
CA ARG A 36 -10.04 -17.72 -9.21
C ARG A 36 -9.84 -17.85 -7.70
N ALA A 37 -9.11 -16.91 -7.09
CA ALA A 37 -8.98 -16.85 -5.63
C ALA A 37 -10.35 -16.72 -4.96
N SER A 38 -10.50 -17.30 -3.77
CA SER A 38 -11.74 -17.13 -3.01
C SER A 38 -11.98 -15.64 -2.73
N ASP A 39 -13.25 -15.20 -2.69
CA ASP A 39 -13.58 -13.79 -2.45
C ASP A 39 -12.98 -13.29 -1.13
N TYR A 40 -12.88 -14.16 -0.10
CA TYR A 40 -12.23 -13.85 1.16
C TYR A 40 -10.73 -13.54 1.00
N GLU A 41 -9.99 -14.39 0.28
CA GLU A 41 -8.55 -14.18 0.05
C GLU A 41 -8.29 -12.96 -0.82
N LEU A 42 -9.10 -12.78 -1.87
CA LEU A 42 -8.98 -11.63 -2.76
C LEU A 42 -9.27 -10.32 -2.01
N GLN A 43 -10.30 -10.30 -1.16
CA GLN A 43 -10.57 -9.16 -0.27
C GLN A 43 -9.38 -8.88 0.65
N ARG A 44 -8.79 -9.92 1.27
CA ARG A 44 -7.63 -9.76 2.14
C ARG A 44 -6.45 -9.12 1.40
N ARG A 45 -6.11 -9.63 0.21
CA ARG A 45 -5.02 -9.09 -0.63
C ARG A 45 -5.26 -7.63 -1.01
N VAL A 46 -6.50 -7.30 -1.43
CA VAL A 46 -6.89 -5.91 -1.77
C VAL A 46 -6.74 -4.98 -0.56
N ILE A 47 -7.24 -5.38 0.61
CA ILE A 47 -7.16 -4.58 1.83
C ILE A 47 -5.71 -4.33 2.25
N GLU A 48 -4.86 -5.36 2.13
CA GLU A 48 -3.44 -5.28 2.48
C GLU A 48 -2.69 -4.30 1.57
N VAL A 49 -2.91 -4.38 0.25
CA VAL A 49 -2.32 -3.43 -0.71
C VAL A 49 -2.82 -2.00 -0.46
N GLU A 50 -4.10 -1.81 -0.21
CA GLU A 50 -4.63 -0.47 0.10
C GLU A 50 -4.11 0.10 1.43
N ARG A 51 -3.81 -0.77 2.40
CA ARG A 51 -3.14 -0.38 3.64
C ARG A 51 -1.70 0.04 3.35
N SER A 52 -0.95 -0.76 2.60
CA SER A 52 0.42 -0.45 2.18
C SER A 52 0.52 0.88 1.43
N ILE A 53 -0.40 1.17 0.51
CA ILE A 53 -0.45 2.44 -0.22
C ILE A 53 -0.66 3.63 0.74
N ARG A 54 -1.55 3.49 1.72
CA ARG A 54 -1.80 4.55 2.72
C ARG A 54 -0.59 4.77 3.61
N GLU A 55 0.03 3.70 4.09
CA GLU A 55 1.24 3.77 4.91
C GLU A 55 2.40 4.39 4.13
N SER A 56 2.59 4.03 2.86
CA SER A 56 3.59 4.63 1.98
C SER A 56 3.43 6.15 1.84
N ARG A 57 2.18 6.64 1.72
CA ARG A 57 1.91 8.08 1.69
C ARG A 57 2.29 8.76 3.00
N LEU A 58 1.96 8.14 4.15
CA LEU A 58 2.34 8.67 5.46
C LEU A 58 3.87 8.72 5.63
N TRP A 59 4.58 7.69 5.16
CA TRP A 59 6.05 7.67 5.16
C TRP A 59 6.66 8.82 4.36
N LYS A 60 6.09 9.16 3.20
CA LYS A 60 6.55 10.32 2.42
C LYS A 60 6.39 11.64 3.20
N VAL A 61 5.25 11.82 3.86
CA VAL A 61 5.01 13.00 4.70
C VAL A 61 5.99 13.04 5.87
N ALA A 62 6.16 11.93 6.57
CA ALA A 62 7.09 11.82 7.70
C ALA A 62 8.54 12.15 7.29
N LEU A 63 8.97 11.68 6.12
CA LEU A 63 10.30 11.98 5.58
C LEU A 63 10.49 13.48 5.33
N ILE A 64 9.50 14.14 4.69
CA ILE A 64 9.56 15.58 4.43
C ILE A 64 9.57 16.37 5.73
N SER A 65 8.72 16.00 6.71
CA SER A 65 8.69 16.63 8.02
C SER A 65 10.00 16.46 8.79
N ALA A 66 10.65 15.30 8.69
CA ALA A 66 11.95 15.06 9.31
C ALA A 66 13.04 15.97 8.72
N ILE A 67 13.10 16.11 7.40
CA ILE A 67 14.05 17.03 6.73
C ILE A 67 13.78 18.48 7.13
N ALA A 68 12.51 18.91 7.11
CA ALA A 68 12.14 20.27 7.52
C ALA A 68 12.54 20.56 8.98
N SER A 69 12.35 19.59 9.88
CA SER A 69 12.74 19.69 11.29
C SER A 69 14.27 19.84 11.44
N MET A 70 15.05 19.03 10.72
CA MET A 70 16.52 19.13 10.71
C MET A 70 17.00 20.50 10.21
N LEU A 71 16.43 21.01 9.10
CA LEU A 71 16.78 22.32 8.56
C LEU A 71 16.43 23.44 9.54
N SER A 72 15.26 23.37 10.17
CA SER A 72 14.83 24.34 11.19
C SER A 72 15.81 24.37 12.37
N ALA A 73 16.25 23.21 12.86
CA ALA A 73 17.23 23.12 13.93
C ALA A 73 18.61 23.68 13.52
N ALA A 74 19.06 23.39 12.30
CA ALA A 74 20.33 23.88 11.78
C ALA A 74 20.35 25.42 11.66
N VAL A 75 19.27 26.01 11.14
CA VAL A 75 19.12 27.47 11.02
C VAL A 75 19.11 28.13 12.40
N ALA A 76 18.42 27.54 13.38
CA ALA A 76 18.41 28.04 14.74
C ALA A 76 19.81 28.05 15.38
N LEU A 77 20.58 26.97 15.20
CA LEU A 77 21.97 26.90 15.69
C LEU A 77 22.87 27.95 15.03
N LEU A 78 22.78 28.10 13.70
CA LEU A 78 23.55 29.12 12.97
C LEU A 78 23.19 30.54 13.41
N ALA A 79 21.91 30.81 13.68
CA ALA A 79 21.45 32.11 14.14
C ALA A 79 22.03 32.46 15.52
N VAL A 80 22.09 31.49 16.45
CA VAL A 80 22.69 31.68 17.77
C VAL A 80 24.20 31.91 17.63
N LEU A 81 24.90 31.09 16.84
CA LEU A 81 26.34 31.22 16.63
C LEU A 81 26.74 32.54 15.95
N LYS A 82 25.90 33.08 15.07
CA LYS A 82 26.12 34.39 14.44
C LYS A 82 25.80 35.57 15.37
N LYS A 83 24.90 35.36 16.34
CA LYS A 83 24.47 36.41 17.29
C LYS A 83 25.44 36.55 18.47
N MET A 84 26.17 35.50 18.83
CA MET A 84 27.37 35.56 19.68
C MET A 84 28.53 36.19 18.91
#